data_AF-A0A966FQ26-F1
#
_entry.id   AF-A0A966FQ26-F1
#
_cell.length_a   1.000
_cell.length_b   1.000
_cell.length_c   1.000
_cell.angle_alpha   90.00
_cell.angle_beta   90.00
_cell.angle_gamma   90.00
#
_symmetry.space_group_name_H-M   'P 1'
#
loop_
_entity.id
_entity.type
_entity.pdbx_description
1 polymer ?
#
loop_
_entity_poly.entity_id
_entity_poly.type
_entity_poly.pdbx_seq_one_letter_code
_entity_poly.pdbx_strand_id
1 'polypeptide(L)'
;MRAIEEAIVNSLCHRDYSIQKSNEIAFYSDRIEMFNPGQFPENKEPEDYIKGKGESILRNPLIANTLYLSKDIEKWGSGIKRIYDECKGAGVKVVFEKESTGFKVIFYRPVDFVAGGVNEGLNEGLNEGLKSLLKVIGENPGIKAKDTSLLLNNRPLKTIERQIKILVEKGLIERRGSKKTGGYFIKQK
;
A
#
# COMPACT_ATOMS: atom_id res chain seq x y z
N MET A 1 7.05 3.76 10.55
CA MET A 1 8.45 4.02 10.13
C MET A 1 9.18 2.71 9.94
N ARG A 2 9.35 1.90 11.00
CA ARG A 2 9.95 0.55 10.99
C ARG A 2 9.70 -0.28 9.72
N ALA A 3 8.48 -0.41 9.21
CA ALA A 3 8.22 -1.17 7.96
C ALA A 3 9.05 -0.74 6.72
N ILE A 4 9.36 0.56 6.54
CA ILE A 4 10.21 1.04 5.43
C ILE A 4 11.68 0.80 5.73
N GLU A 5 12.10 1.07 6.97
CA GLU A 5 13.45 0.82 7.50
C GLU A 5 13.82 -0.68 7.37
N GLU A 6 12.95 -1.57 7.83
CA GLU A 6 13.03 -3.03 7.66
C GLU A 6 13.12 -3.42 6.17
N ALA A 7 12.38 -2.75 5.27
CA ALA A 7 12.51 -3.02 3.83
C ALA A 7 13.84 -2.54 3.24
N ILE A 8 14.37 -1.40 3.68
CA ILE A 8 15.70 -0.90 3.28
C ILE A 8 16.76 -1.91 3.73
N VAL A 9 16.75 -2.28 5.00
CA VAL A 9 17.77 -3.17 5.60
C VAL A 9 17.70 -4.59 5.03
N ASN A 10 16.50 -5.16 4.84
CA ASN A 10 16.35 -6.43 4.12
C ASN A 10 16.86 -6.33 2.67
N SER A 11 16.67 -5.19 1.99
CA SER A 11 17.21 -5.02 0.64
C SER A 11 18.73 -5.03 0.61
N LEU A 12 19.41 -4.57 1.66
CA LEU A 12 20.87 -4.68 1.79
C LEU A 12 21.32 -6.11 2.12
N CYS A 13 20.59 -6.81 3.00
CA CYS A 13 20.84 -8.22 3.35
C CYS A 13 20.68 -9.20 2.18
N HIS A 14 19.67 -9.00 1.33
CA HIS A 14 19.25 -9.99 0.33
C HIS A 14 19.61 -9.65 -1.13
N ARG A 15 20.08 -8.42 -1.40
CA ARG A 15 20.56 -8.00 -2.73
C ARG A 15 21.57 -8.98 -3.31
N ASP A 16 21.46 -9.22 -4.60
CA ASP A 16 22.54 -9.80 -5.38
C ASP A 16 23.60 -8.74 -5.72
N TYR A 17 24.80 -8.91 -5.15
CA TYR A 17 25.93 -8.02 -5.39
C TYR A 17 26.77 -8.43 -6.62
N SER A 18 26.43 -9.53 -7.31
CA SER A 18 27.02 -9.86 -8.62
C SER A 18 26.38 -9.05 -9.76
N ILE A 19 25.13 -8.62 -9.57
CA ILE A 19 24.39 -7.82 -10.57
C ILE A 19 24.84 -6.36 -10.49
N GLN A 20 25.27 -5.81 -11.62
CA GLN A 20 25.65 -4.39 -11.78
C GLN A 20 24.43 -3.43 -11.80
N LYS A 21 23.43 -3.69 -10.97
CA LYS A 21 22.26 -2.85 -10.72
C LYS A 21 22.20 -2.53 -9.22
N SER A 22 21.77 -1.32 -8.87
CA SER A 22 21.60 -0.89 -7.48
C SER A 22 20.21 -1.23 -6.92
N ASN A 23 20.06 -1.12 -5.61
CA ASN A 23 18.75 -0.94 -4.99
C ASN A 23 18.13 0.36 -5.53
N GLU A 24 16.85 0.33 -5.89
CA GLU A 24 16.13 1.49 -6.42
C GLU A 24 14.93 1.77 -5.52
N ILE A 25 14.71 3.05 -5.20
CA ILE A 25 13.54 3.52 -4.46
C ILE A 25 12.86 4.59 -5.30
N ALA A 26 11.71 4.24 -5.88
CA ALA A 26 10.92 5.11 -6.74
C ALA A 26 9.73 5.68 -5.96
N PHE A 27 9.64 7.00 -5.90
CA PHE A 27 8.57 7.72 -5.21
C PHE A 27 7.51 8.18 -6.22
N TYR A 28 6.27 7.74 -6.04
CA TYR A 28 5.10 8.17 -6.80
C TYR A 28 4.15 8.96 -5.89
N SER A 29 3.13 9.59 -6.49
CA SER A 29 2.09 10.29 -5.72
C SER A 29 1.29 9.34 -4.82
N ASP A 30 1.05 8.11 -5.30
CA ASP A 30 0.20 7.07 -4.70
C ASP A 30 0.98 5.96 -3.96
N ARG A 31 2.28 5.80 -4.18
CA ARG A 31 3.07 4.68 -3.63
C ARG A 31 4.57 4.93 -3.60
N ILE A 32 5.30 4.10 -2.86
CA ILE A 32 6.76 3.94 -2.93
C ILE A 32 7.04 2.52 -3.43
N GLU A 33 7.79 2.39 -4.52
CA GLU A 33 8.31 1.09 -4.99
C GLU A 33 9.78 0.95 -4.59
N MET A 34 10.14 -0.17 -3.98
CA MET A 34 11.51 -0.51 -3.59
C MET A 34 11.94 -1.78 -4.33
N PHE A 35 12.85 -1.66 -5.28
CA PHE A 35 13.37 -2.77 -6.07
C PHE A 35 14.71 -3.27 -5.53
N ASN A 36 14.85 -4.59 -5.44
CA ASN A 36 16.04 -5.31 -5.03
C ASN A 36 16.57 -6.17 -6.19
N PRO A 37 17.82 -5.96 -6.67
CA PRO A 37 18.44 -6.86 -7.63
C PRO A 37 18.60 -8.26 -7.06
N GLY A 38 18.23 -9.29 -7.82
CA GLY A 38 18.31 -10.69 -7.41
C GLY A 38 16.95 -11.33 -7.17
N GLN A 39 16.73 -12.51 -7.76
CA GLN A 39 15.47 -13.24 -7.63
C GLN A 39 15.20 -13.67 -6.18
N PHE A 40 13.93 -13.70 -5.80
CA PHE A 40 13.46 -14.29 -4.55
C PHE A 40 13.85 -15.78 -4.46
N PRO A 41 14.04 -16.38 -3.27
CA PRO A 41 14.44 -17.77 -3.15
C PRO A 41 13.53 -18.74 -3.92
N GLU A 42 14.15 -19.69 -4.62
CA GLU A 42 13.45 -20.69 -5.44
C GLU A 42 12.50 -21.54 -4.58
N ASN A 43 11.37 -21.93 -5.17
CA ASN A 43 10.32 -22.72 -4.51
C ASN A 43 9.73 -22.09 -3.23
N LYS A 44 9.81 -20.76 -3.07
CA LYS A 44 9.18 -20.01 -1.97
C LYS A 44 8.34 -18.83 -2.47
N GLU A 45 7.25 -18.56 -1.75
CA GLU A 45 6.37 -17.40 -1.99
C GLU A 45 6.44 -16.39 -0.83
N PRO A 46 6.30 -15.06 -1.08
CA PRO A 46 6.22 -14.05 -0.03
C PRO A 46 5.13 -14.33 1.01
N GLU A 47 4.00 -14.90 0.56
CA GLU A 47 2.86 -15.33 1.37
C GLU A 47 3.26 -16.31 2.48
N ASP A 48 4.27 -17.15 2.28
CA ASP A 48 4.69 -18.11 3.30
C ASP A 48 5.52 -17.46 4.41
N TYR A 49 6.30 -16.42 4.07
CA TYR A 49 6.94 -15.57 5.06
C TYR A 49 5.90 -14.76 5.85
N ILE A 50 4.87 -14.20 5.19
CA ILE A 50 3.75 -13.52 5.85
C ILE A 50 3.03 -14.45 6.83
N LYS A 51 2.78 -15.72 6.45
CA LYS A 51 2.20 -16.76 7.31
C LYS A 51 3.14 -17.26 8.42
N GLY A 52 4.39 -16.81 8.47
CA GLY A 52 5.40 -17.28 9.43
C GLY A 52 5.93 -18.70 9.18
N LYS A 53 5.76 -19.22 7.95
CA LYS A 53 6.26 -20.54 7.50
C LYS A 53 7.58 -20.45 6.73
N GLY A 54 7.92 -19.28 6.20
CA GLY A 54 9.12 -19.07 5.38
C GLY A 54 10.40 -18.95 6.22
N GLU A 55 11.31 -19.92 6.06
CA GLU A 55 12.66 -19.83 6.63
C GLU A 55 13.56 -18.86 5.85
N SER A 56 14.35 -18.05 6.58
CA SER A 56 15.30 -17.10 5.98
C SER A 56 16.45 -17.80 5.27
N ILE A 57 16.77 -17.36 4.06
CA ILE A 57 18.00 -17.75 3.35
C ILE A 57 18.85 -16.50 3.19
N LEU A 58 19.99 -16.45 3.88
CA LEU A 58 20.88 -15.29 3.91
C LEU A 58 21.83 -15.34 2.70
N ARG A 59 21.56 -14.53 1.66
CA ARG A 59 22.45 -14.40 0.48
C ARG A 59 23.81 -13.81 0.86
N ASN A 60 23.83 -12.88 1.80
CA ASN A 60 25.05 -12.16 2.21
C ASN A 60 25.32 -12.29 3.72
N PRO A 61 25.77 -13.45 4.23
CA PRO A 61 25.91 -13.69 5.67
C PRO A 61 26.79 -12.67 6.43
N LEU A 62 27.82 -12.11 5.78
CA LEU A 62 28.70 -11.10 6.39
C LEU A 62 27.99 -9.74 6.57
N ILE A 63 27.24 -9.29 5.55
CA ILE A 63 26.43 -8.05 5.61
C ILE A 63 25.33 -8.22 6.66
N ALA A 64 24.63 -9.34 6.61
CA ALA A 64 23.61 -9.73 7.58
C ALA A 64 24.16 -9.73 9.03
N ASN A 65 25.28 -10.40 9.29
CA ASN A 65 25.89 -10.43 10.62
C ASN A 65 26.37 -9.05 11.08
N THR A 66 26.86 -8.20 10.18
CA THR A 66 27.24 -6.81 10.49
C THR A 66 26.02 -6.02 10.98
N LEU A 67 24.92 -6.08 10.24
CA LEU A 67 23.65 -5.42 10.57
C LEU A 67 23.00 -5.96 11.85
N TYR A 68 23.24 -7.23 12.19
CA TYR A 68 22.83 -7.82 13.46
C TYR A 68 23.64 -7.26 14.64
N LEU A 69 24.96 -7.11 14.48
CA LEU A 69 25.87 -6.61 15.52
C LEU A 69 25.70 -5.10 15.78
N SER A 70 25.36 -4.30 14.75
CA SER A 70 24.96 -2.89 14.90
C SER A 70 23.55 -2.71 15.48
N LYS A 71 22.74 -3.79 15.52
CA LYS A 71 21.33 -3.84 15.94
C LYS A 71 20.33 -3.23 14.93
N ASP A 72 20.72 -3.09 13.66
CA ASP A 72 19.82 -2.70 12.57
C ASP A 72 18.80 -3.82 12.23
N ILE A 73 19.05 -5.06 12.66
CA ILE A 73 18.08 -6.18 12.59
C ILE A 73 17.99 -6.96 13.92
N GLU A 74 16.76 -7.19 14.39
CA GLU A 74 16.51 -7.93 15.64
C GLU A 74 16.50 -9.46 15.46
N LYS A 75 15.89 -9.97 14.38
CA LYS A 75 15.69 -11.41 14.11
C LYS A 75 15.59 -11.74 12.62
N TRP A 76 16.21 -12.87 12.25
CA TRP A 76 16.13 -13.53 10.95
C TRP A 76 14.71 -13.94 10.55
N GLY A 77 14.45 -14.07 9.23
CA GLY A 77 13.25 -14.66 8.62
C GLY A 77 11.94 -13.91 8.80
N SER A 78 11.85 -13.04 9.79
CA SER A 78 10.62 -12.37 10.22
C SER A 78 10.38 -11.01 9.56
N GLY A 79 11.30 -10.52 8.73
CA GLY A 79 11.24 -9.18 8.14
C GLY A 79 10.02 -8.93 7.26
N ILE A 80 9.75 -9.78 6.26
CA ILE A 80 8.54 -9.70 5.41
C ILE A 80 7.26 -9.72 6.27
N LYS A 81 7.24 -10.52 7.34
CA LYS A 81 6.11 -10.58 8.28
C LYS A 81 5.97 -9.28 9.09
N ARG A 82 7.07 -8.71 9.60
CA ARG A 82 7.06 -7.41 10.30
C ARG A 82 6.55 -6.30 9.38
N ILE A 83 7.04 -6.22 8.14
CA ILE A 83 6.58 -5.26 7.13
C ILE A 83 5.06 -5.43 6.89
N TYR A 84 4.58 -6.66 6.70
CA TYR A 84 3.16 -6.93 6.47
C TYR A 84 2.28 -6.56 7.68
N ASP A 85 2.65 -7.00 8.89
CA ASP A 85 1.87 -6.78 10.10
C ASP A 85 1.82 -5.29 10.48
N GLU A 86 2.94 -4.56 10.37
CA GLU A 86 2.98 -3.11 10.60
C GLU A 86 2.15 -2.34 9.57
N CYS A 87 2.31 -2.63 8.28
CA CYS A 87 1.51 -2.00 7.22
C CYS A 87 0.02 -2.25 7.43
N LYS A 88 -0.36 -3.50 7.72
CA LYS A 88 -1.74 -3.90 8.05
C LYS A 88 -2.28 -3.17 9.28
N GLY A 89 -1.49 -3.04 10.34
CA GLY A 89 -1.86 -2.27 11.53
C GLY A 89 -2.02 -0.76 11.27
N ALA A 90 -1.26 -0.22 10.32
CA ALA A 90 -1.32 1.18 9.90
C ALA A 90 -2.33 1.47 8.76
N GLY A 91 -3.09 0.47 8.28
CA GLY A 91 -3.99 0.61 7.12
C GLY A 91 -3.28 0.81 5.77
N VAL A 92 -1.95 0.65 5.73
CA VAL A 92 -1.10 0.72 4.54
C VAL A 92 -1.26 -0.59 3.74
N LYS A 93 -1.65 -0.50 2.47
CA LYS A 93 -1.54 -1.65 1.55
C LYS A 93 -0.07 -1.83 1.19
N VAL A 94 0.50 -2.98 1.51
CA VAL A 94 1.83 -3.41 1.01
C VAL A 94 1.67 -4.61 0.08
N VAL A 95 2.50 -4.66 -0.96
CA VAL A 95 2.57 -5.77 -1.93
C VAL A 95 4.03 -6.20 -2.08
N PHE A 96 4.24 -7.50 -2.31
CA PHE A 96 5.54 -8.13 -2.50
C PHE A 96 5.53 -8.84 -3.86
N GLU A 97 6.34 -8.38 -4.81
CA GLU A 97 6.33 -8.86 -6.20
C GLU A 97 7.67 -9.51 -6.57
N LYS A 98 7.60 -10.70 -7.18
CA LYS A 98 8.75 -11.37 -7.78
C LYS A 98 8.86 -10.94 -9.24
N GLU A 99 9.95 -10.25 -9.60
CA GLU A 99 10.25 -9.87 -10.99
C GLU A 99 11.34 -10.81 -11.55
N SER A 100 11.45 -10.89 -12.88
CA SER A 100 12.42 -11.79 -13.55
C SER A 100 13.89 -11.53 -13.17
N THR A 101 14.21 -10.30 -12.74
CA THR A 101 15.57 -9.84 -12.38
C THR A 101 15.73 -9.45 -10.90
N GLY A 102 14.67 -9.57 -10.09
CA GLY A 102 14.64 -8.93 -8.77
C GLY A 102 13.42 -9.25 -7.92
N PHE A 103 13.34 -8.55 -6.79
CA PHE A 103 12.21 -8.57 -5.88
C PHE A 103 11.79 -7.14 -5.55
N LYS A 104 10.49 -6.86 -5.53
CA LYS A 104 9.95 -5.53 -5.31
C LYS A 104 9.01 -5.50 -4.09
N VAL A 105 9.17 -4.48 -3.26
CA VAL A 105 8.23 -4.15 -2.17
C VAL A 105 7.52 -2.85 -2.54
N ILE A 106 6.18 -2.88 -2.61
CA ILE A 106 5.36 -1.72 -2.97
C ILE A 106 4.55 -1.28 -1.75
N PHE A 107 4.86 -0.11 -1.23
CA PHE A 107 4.11 0.55 -0.17
C PHE A 107 3.14 1.55 -0.81
N TYR A 108 1.86 1.20 -0.92
CA TYR A 108 0.85 2.16 -1.34
C TYR A 108 0.60 3.16 -0.21
N ARG A 109 0.55 4.45 -0.53
CA ARG A 109 0.01 5.47 0.35
C ARG A 109 -1.40 5.02 0.75
N PRO A 110 -1.76 5.01 2.05
CA PRO A 110 -3.13 4.80 2.47
C PRO A 110 -4.07 5.69 1.66
N VAL A 111 -5.20 5.16 1.21
CA VAL A 111 -6.25 5.96 0.54
C VAL A 111 -7.08 6.68 1.58
N ASP A 112 -6.37 7.44 2.43
CA ASP A 112 -6.93 8.45 3.31
C ASP A 112 -7.57 9.55 2.46
N PHE A 113 -8.63 10.16 2.98
CA PHE A 113 -9.28 11.31 2.34
C PHE A 113 -8.56 12.63 2.61
N VAL A 114 -7.23 12.54 2.54
CA VAL A 114 -6.25 13.55 2.93
C VAL A 114 -5.15 13.61 1.87
N ALA A 115 -5.54 13.64 0.59
CA ALA A 115 -4.65 13.93 -0.53
C ALA A 115 -4.18 15.41 -0.47
N GLY A 116 -3.18 15.65 0.38
CA GLY A 116 -2.51 16.94 0.56
C GLY A 116 -2.97 17.73 1.79
N GLY A 117 -2.26 17.52 2.90
CA GLY A 117 -1.98 18.59 3.89
C GLY A 117 -3.03 18.91 4.94
N VAL A 118 -3.98 18.02 5.27
CA VAL A 118 -5.05 18.30 6.26
C VAL A 118 -5.19 17.16 7.29
N ASN A 119 -4.12 16.89 8.04
CA ASN A 119 -4.16 15.88 9.12
C ASN A 119 -4.98 16.33 10.34
N GLU A 120 -5.17 17.63 10.55
CA GLU A 120 -5.67 18.19 11.82
C GLU A 120 -7.19 18.43 11.89
N GLY A 121 -7.96 18.15 10.82
CA GLY A 121 -9.40 18.48 10.78
C GLY A 121 -10.35 17.42 10.24
N LEU A 122 -9.86 16.27 9.74
CA LEU A 122 -10.69 15.32 8.99
C LEU A 122 -11.19 14.10 9.77
N ASN A 123 -10.62 13.80 10.95
CA ASN A 123 -11.15 12.73 11.80
C ASN A 123 -12.42 13.13 12.57
N GLU A 124 -12.60 14.41 12.87
CA GLU A 124 -13.79 14.95 13.55
C GLU A 124 -14.93 15.30 12.55
N GLY A 125 -14.59 15.57 11.28
CA GLY A 125 -15.50 16.16 10.30
C GLY A 125 -16.17 15.23 9.27
N LEU A 126 -16.03 13.90 9.40
CA LEU A 126 -16.59 12.92 8.45
C LEU A 126 -17.14 11.67 9.17
N ASN A 127 -18.46 11.44 9.06
CA ASN A 127 -19.08 10.21 9.59
C ASN A 127 -18.67 8.96 8.80
N GLU A 128 -18.83 7.80 9.43
CA GLU A 128 -18.46 6.49 8.85
C GLU A 128 -19.11 6.23 7.49
N GLY A 129 -20.34 6.69 7.30
CA GLY A 129 -21.05 6.56 6.03
C GLY A 129 -20.35 7.29 4.87
N LEU A 130 -19.78 8.48 5.13
CA LEU A 130 -18.95 9.19 4.16
C LEU A 130 -17.61 8.48 3.95
N LYS A 131 -16.93 8.06 5.02
CA LYS A 131 -15.65 7.32 4.95
C LYS A 131 -15.78 6.01 4.14
N SER A 132 -16.88 5.25 4.32
CA SER A 132 -17.11 4.00 3.59
C SER A 132 -17.39 4.22 2.10
N LEU A 133 -18.13 5.27 1.74
CA LEU A 133 -18.42 5.60 0.34
C LEU A 133 -17.16 6.11 -0.38
N LEU A 134 -16.32 6.89 0.32
CA LEU A 134 -15.00 7.29 -0.17
C LEU A 134 -14.23 6.02 -0.57
N LYS A 135 -14.04 5.09 0.37
CA LYS A 135 -13.24 3.88 0.15
C LYS A 135 -13.67 3.11 -1.11
N VAL A 136 -14.98 2.87 -1.29
CA VAL A 136 -15.53 2.17 -2.47
C VAL A 136 -15.21 2.90 -3.78
N ILE A 137 -15.25 4.24 -3.83
CA ILE A 137 -14.90 5.03 -5.03
C ILE A 137 -13.39 5.01 -5.29
N GLY A 138 -12.57 4.91 -4.25
CA GLY A 138 -11.10 4.76 -4.37
C GLY A 138 -10.69 3.38 -4.89
N GLU A 139 -11.36 2.34 -4.42
CA GLU A 139 -11.16 0.97 -4.87
C GLU A 139 -11.77 0.71 -6.27
N ASN A 140 -12.75 1.50 -6.70
CA ASN A 140 -13.46 1.34 -7.98
C ASN A 140 -13.57 2.67 -8.76
N PRO A 141 -12.48 3.18 -9.36
CA PRO A 141 -12.51 4.43 -10.13
C PRO A 141 -13.49 4.35 -11.31
N GLY A 142 -14.38 5.35 -11.44
CA GLY A 142 -15.40 5.40 -12.49
C GLY A 142 -16.72 4.71 -12.14
N ILE A 143 -16.90 4.24 -10.91
CA ILE A 143 -18.16 3.66 -10.41
C ILE A 143 -19.33 4.68 -10.45
N LYS A 144 -20.56 4.21 -10.70
CA LYS A 144 -21.77 5.05 -10.70
C LYS A 144 -22.48 4.98 -9.35
N ALA A 145 -23.30 5.99 -9.05
CA ALA A 145 -24.06 6.07 -7.79
C ALA A 145 -24.99 4.86 -7.52
N LYS A 146 -25.48 4.19 -8.59
CA LYS A 146 -26.25 2.94 -8.46
C LYS A 146 -25.38 1.77 -8.02
N ASP A 147 -24.21 1.64 -8.63
CA ASP A 147 -23.29 0.53 -8.41
C ASP A 147 -22.65 0.62 -7.01
N THR A 148 -22.38 1.83 -6.51
CA THR A 148 -22.00 2.09 -5.11
C THR A 148 -23.07 1.68 -4.09
N SER A 149 -24.34 1.53 -4.47
CA SER A 149 -25.40 1.06 -3.56
C SER A 149 -25.22 -0.42 -3.21
N LEU A 150 -24.89 -1.23 -4.22
CA LEU A 150 -24.66 -2.67 -4.06
C LEU A 150 -23.43 -2.93 -3.17
N LEU A 151 -22.31 -2.25 -3.45
CA LEU A 151 -21.05 -2.38 -2.69
C LEU A 151 -21.11 -1.78 -1.27
N LEU A 152 -22.19 -1.09 -0.90
CA LEU A 152 -22.44 -0.54 0.43
C LEU A 152 -23.64 -1.20 1.12
N ASN A 153 -23.76 -2.53 0.99
CA ASN A 153 -24.80 -3.35 1.62
C ASN A 153 -26.22 -2.84 1.32
N ASN A 154 -26.50 -2.53 0.05
CA ASN A 154 -27.78 -1.99 -0.43
C ASN A 154 -28.21 -0.67 0.25
N ARG A 155 -27.24 0.17 0.66
CA ARG A 155 -27.51 1.51 1.22
C ARG A 155 -28.39 2.34 0.27
N PRO A 156 -29.49 2.94 0.74
CA PRO A 156 -30.45 3.65 -0.12
C PRO A 156 -29.82 4.73 -1.02
N LEU A 157 -30.25 4.78 -2.29
CA LEU A 157 -29.73 5.71 -3.30
C LEU A 157 -29.76 7.18 -2.83
N LYS A 158 -30.86 7.65 -2.23
CA LYS A 158 -30.97 9.01 -1.69
C LYS A 158 -29.88 9.34 -0.65
N THR A 159 -29.48 8.35 0.15
CA THR A 159 -28.40 8.51 1.14
C THR A 159 -27.05 8.63 0.45
N ILE A 160 -26.80 7.83 -0.59
CA ILE A 160 -25.58 7.87 -1.40
C ILE A 160 -25.51 9.17 -2.20
N GLU A 161 -26.58 9.61 -2.84
CA GLU A 161 -26.62 10.88 -3.59
C GLU A 161 -26.31 12.08 -2.67
N ARG A 162 -26.87 12.10 -1.45
CA ARG A 162 -26.54 13.08 -0.42
C ARG A 162 -25.06 13.01 0.00
N GLN A 163 -24.52 11.80 0.18
CA GLN A 163 -23.11 11.60 0.55
C GLN A 163 -22.16 12.03 -0.58
N ILE A 164 -22.45 11.66 -1.84
CA ILE A 164 -21.73 12.11 -3.04
C ILE A 164 -21.71 13.63 -3.11
N LYS A 165 -22.86 14.31 -2.90
CA LYS A 165 -22.93 15.78 -2.91
C LYS A 165 -21.95 16.40 -1.91
N ILE A 166 -21.94 15.92 -0.67
CA ILE A 166 -21.02 16.38 0.39
C ILE A 166 -19.55 16.14 0.00
N LEU A 167 -19.23 15.00 -0.62
CA LEU A 167 -17.85 14.68 -1.02
C LEU A 167 -17.37 15.49 -2.24
N VAL A 168 -18.27 15.83 -3.17
CA VAL A 168 -17.99 16.77 -4.28
C VAL A 168 -17.83 18.20 -3.75
N GLU A 169 -18.68 18.63 -2.82
CA GLU A 169 -18.59 19.96 -2.17
C GLU A 169 -17.31 20.12 -1.35
N LYS A 170 -16.86 19.07 -0.65
CA LYS A 170 -15.54 19.02 0.00
C LYS A 170 -14.36 18.84 -0.98
N GLY A 171 -14.60 18.76 -2.28
CA GLY A 171 -13.57 18.61 -3.32
C GLY A 171 -12.80 17.29 -3.29
N LEU A 172 -13.34 16.26 -2.61
CA LEU A 172 -12.69 14.97 -2.37
C LEU A 172 -12.88 13.98 -3.53
N ILE A 173 -14.02 14.07 -4.20
CA ILE A 173 -14.34 13.30 -5.41
C ILE A 173 -14.83 14.24 -6.51
N GLU A 174 -14.69 13.81 -7.75
CA GLU A 174 -15.25 14.48 -8.92
C GLU A 174 -15.93 13.49 -9.86
N ARG A 175 -16.75 14.00 -10.78
CA ARG A 175 -17.51 13.18 -11.72
C ARG A 175 -17.00 13.38 -13.14
N ARG A 176 -16.46 12.34 -13.76
CA ARG A 176 -15.92 12.38 -15.13
C ARG A 176 -16.86 11.68 -16.11
N GLY A 177 -17.01 12.23 -17.33
CA GLY A 177 -17.83 11.68 -18.41
C GLY A 177 -19.32 12.08 -18.40
N SER A 178 -20.06 11.68 -19.43
CA SER A 178 -21.45 12.13 -19.70
C SER A 178 -22.42 11.88 -18.55
N LYS A 179 -23.57 12.59 -18.48
CA LYS A 179 -24.60 12.35 -17.44
C LYS A 179 -25.16 10.91 -17.42
N LYS A 180 -25.12 10.17 -18.53
CA LYS A 180 -25.63 8.78 -18.61
C LYS A 180 -24.56 7.70 -18.38
N THR A 181 -23.31 7.95 -18.78
CA THR A 181 -22.24 6.94 -18.77
C THR A 181 -21.14 7.20 -17.73
N GLY A 182 -20.90 8.47 -17.38
CA GLY A 182 -19.84 8.87 -16.46
C GLY A 182 -20.05 8.44 -15.00
N GLY A 183 -18.94 8.30 -14.28
CA GLY A 183 -18.89 7.88 -12.89
C GLY A 183 -18.00 8.79 -12.04
N TYR A 184 -17.76 8.36 -10.80
CA TYR A 184 -17.04 9.13 -9.79
C TYR A 184 -15.60 8.65 -9.64
N PHE A 185 -14.70 9.61 -9.41
CA PHE A 185 -13.26 9.41 -9.28
C PHE A 185 -12.76 10.20 -8.07
N ILE A 186 -11.67 9.73 -7.45
CA ILE A 186 -10.93 10.53 -6.47
C ILE A 186 -10.40 11.77 -7.16
N LYS A 187 -10.58 12.94 -6.54
CA LYS A 187 -9.99 14.16 -7.06
C LYS A 187 -8.52 14.22 -6.64
N GLN A 188 -7.63 14.00 -7.60
CA GLN A 188 -6.21 14.30 -7.44
C GLN A 188 -6.00 15.81 -7.49
N LYS A 189 -5.13 16.33 -6.62
CA LYS A 189 -4.61 17.71 -6.67
C LYS A 189 -3.35 17.73 -7.53
#